data_AF-A0A939YR00-F1
#
_entry.id   AF-A0A939YR00-F1
#
_cell.length_a   1.000
_cell.length_b   1.000
_cell.length_c   1.000
_cell.angle_alpha   90.00
_cell.angle_beta   90.00
_cell.angle_gamma   90.00
#
_symmetry.space_group_name_H-M   'P 1'
#
loop_
_entity.id
_entity.type
_entity.pdbx_description
1 polymer ?
#
loop_
_entity_poly.entity_id
_entity_poly.type
_entity_poly.pdbx_seq_one_letter_code
_entity_poly.pdbx_strand_id
1 'polypeptide(L)'
;KWQQFFTERPEPMTKEKKRAWLANFTETALASDAFFPFSDNIERAFRSGVKYIAQPGGSVRDEDVIKACDEHGIAMVFTGLRLFHH
;
A
#
# COMPACT_ATOMS: atom_id res chain seq x y z
N LYS A 1 -6.60 3.73 -32.78
CA LYS A 1 -7.50 2.67 -32.25
C LYS A 1 -8.24 3.07 -30.97
N TRP A 2 -7.71 3.89 -30.05
CA TRP A 2 -8.50 4.34 -28.88
C TRP A 2 -9.65 5.31 -29.25
N GLN A 3 -9.44 6.16 -30.27
CA GLN A 3 -10.42 7.17 -30.73
C GLN A 3 -11.75 6.60 -31.22
N GLN A 4 -11.81 5.32 -31.60
CA GLN A 4 -13.07 4.69 -32.05
C GLN A 4 -14.05 4.41 -30.90
N PHE A 5 -13.59 4.52 -29.64
CA PHE A 5 -14.38 4.23 -28.45
C PHE A 5 -14.88 5.49 -27.74
N PHE A 6 -14.46 6.69 -28.17
CA PHE A 6 -14.83 7.95 -27.53
C PHE A 6 -15.40 8.91 -28.56
N THR A 7 -16.50 9.59 -28.21
CA THR A 7 -17.05 10.69 -29.01
C THR A 7 -16.11 11.89 -29.02
N GLU A 8 -15.36 12.11 -27.94
CA GLU A 8 -14.37 13.18 -27.79
C GLU A 8 -13.13 12.68 -27.05
N ARG A 9 -11.96 13.28 -27.34
CA ARG A 9 -10.72 12.93 -26.63
C ARG A 9 -10.80 13.37 -25.18
N PRO A 10 -10.74 12.46 -24.18
CA PRO A 10 -10.61 12.87 -22.80
C PRO A 10 -9.26 13.56 -22.58
N GLU A 11 -9.26 14.60 -21.76
CA GLU A 11 -8.02 15.27 -21.36
C GLU A 11 -7.08 14.29 -20.66
N PRO A 12 -5.82 14.17 -21.11
CA PRO A 12 -4.84 13.37 -20.39
C PRO A 12 -4.66 13.89 -18.96
N MET A 13 -4.72 12.99 -17.97
CA MET A 13 -4.39 13.36 -16.60
C MET A 13 -2.90 13.73 -16.49
N THR A 14 -2.64 14.97 -16.07
CA THR A 14 -1.28 15.43 -15.78
C THR A 14 -0.73 14.72 -14.53
N LYS A 15 0.60 14.78 -14.34
CA LYS A 15 1.23 14.18 -13.14
C LYS A 15 0.71 14.81 -11.85
N GLU A 16 0.44 16.10 -11.89
CA GLU A 16 -0.11 16.89 -10.77
C GLU A 16 -1.53 16.44 -10.44
N LYS A 17 -2.40 16.32 -11.46
CA LYS A 17 -3.77 15.80 -11.28
C LYS A 17 -3.77 14.39 -10.69
N LYS A 18 -2.87 13.51 -11.14
CA LYS A 18 -2.72 12.14 -10.59
C LYS A 18 -2.27 12.15 -9.14
N ARG A 19 -1.28 12.98 -8.79
CA ARG A 19 -0.78 13.12 -7.41
C ARG A 19 -1.85 13.67 -6.47
N ALA A 20 -2.57 14.70 -6.89
CA ALA A 20 -3.66 15.29 -6.11
C ALA A 20 -4.79 14.28 -5.86
N TRP A 21 -5.11 13.46 -6.87
CA TRP A 21 -6.07 12.38 -6.69
C TRP A 21 -5.60 11.34 -5.67
N LEU A 22 -4.37 10.83 -5.82
CA LEU A 22 -3.80 9.82 -4.93
C LEU A 22 -3.65 10.31 -3.48
N ALA A 23 -3.43 11.62 -3.27
CA ALA A 23 -3.33 12.20 -1.93
C ALA A 23 -4.64 12.13 -1.13
N ASN A 24 -5.79 11.99 -1.81
CA ASN A 24 -7.10 11.86 -1.17
C ASN A 24 -7.56 10.40 -1.04
N PHE A 25 -6.77 9.44 -1.49
CA PHE A 25 -7.09 8.03 -1.39
C PHE A 25 -6.56 7.47 -0.06
N THR A 26 -7.46 7.18 0.88
CA THR A 26 -7.14 6.77 2.26
C THR A 26 -8.00 5.59 2.71
N GLU A 27 -7.84 5.14 3.97
CA GLU A 27 -8.62 4.04 4.58
C GLU A 27 -8.51 2.69 3.84
N THR A 28 -7.33 2.41 3.27
CA THR A 28 -7.10 1.14 2.55
C THR A 28 -6.44 0.09 3.44
N ALA A 29 -6.76 -1.19 3.19
CA ALA A 29 -6.13 -2.33 3.85
C ALA A 29 -5.10 -3.00 2.92
N LEU A 30 -4.03 -3.53 3.51
CA LEU A 30 -2.97 -4.24 2.81
C LEU A 30 -2.69 -5.58 3.51
N ALA A 31 -2.60 -6.65 2.74
CA ALA A 31 -2.22 -7.97 3.24
C ALA A 31 -0.97 -8.46 2.49
N SER A 32 -0.02 -9.03 3.23
CA SER A 32 1.18 -9.66 2.68
C SER A 32 1.15 -11.15 2.95
N ASP A 33 1.54 -11.95 1.96
CA ASP A 33 1.62 -13.41 2.03
C ASP A 33 2.86 -13.91 2.81
N ALA A 34 3.89 -13.06 2.89
CA ALA A 34 5.11 -13.24 3.66
C ALA A 34 5.41 -12.02 4.54
N PHE A 35 6.40 -12.16 5.43
CA PHE A 35 6.78 -11.08 6.33
C PHE A 35 7.42 -9.90 5.59
N PHE A 36 7.34 -8.71 6.18
CA PHE A 36 8.07 -7.54 5.68
C PHE A 36 9.53 -7.57 6.19
N PRO A 37 10.53 -7.55 5.30
CA PRO A 37 11.93 -7.58 5.72
C PRO A 37 12.40 -6.23 6.28
N PHE A 38 11.80 -5.12 5.84
CA PHE A 38 12.19 -3.75 6.18
C PHE A 38 10.98 -2.80 6.22
N SER A 39 11.13 -1.67 6.92
CA SER A 39 10.11 -0.63 7.10
C SER A 39 9.76 0.16 5.84
N ASP A 40 10.58 0.10 4.79
CA ASP A 40 10.32 0.75 3.50
C ASP A 40 9.01 0.31 2.84
N ASN A 41 8.58 -0.93 3.09
CA ASN A 41 7.27 -1.45 2.70
C ASN A 41 6.14 -0.66 3.35
N ILE A 42 6.28 -0.29 4.63
CA ILE A 42 5.31 0.48 5.39
C ILE A 42 5.27 1.93 4.90
N GLU A 43 6.44 2.53 4.67
CA GLU A 43 6.55 3.86 4.06
C GLU A 43 5.85 3.95 2.71
N ARG A 44 6.05 2.91 1.88
CA ARG A 44 5.41 2.84 0.58
C ARG A 44 3.90 2.65 0.70
N ALA A 45 3.44 1.82 1.62
CA ALA A 45 2.02 1.57 1.89
C ALA A 45 1.30 2.83 2.38
N PHE A 46 1.90 3.55 3.33
CA PHE A 46 1.37 4.82 3.85
C PHE A 46 1.12 5.85 2.74
N ARG A 47 2.06 5.98 1.79
CA ARG A 47 1.92 6.87 0.60
C ARG A 47 0.79 6.48 -0.35
N SER A 48 0.14 5.33 -0.13
CA SER A 48 -1.03 4.88 -0.87
C SER A 48 -2.28 4.75 0.00
N GLY A 49 -2.32 5.43 1.14
CA GLY A 49 -3.54 5.53 1.96
C GLY A 49 -3.80 4.33 2.85
N VAL A 50 -2.81 3.45 3.03
CA VAL A 50 -2.97 2.27 3.86
C VAL A 50 -3.08 2.67 5.34
N LYS A 51 -4.09 2.13 6.01
CA LYS A 51 -4.35 2.30 7.45
C LYS A 51 -4.41 0.97 8.22
N TYR A 52 -4.50 -0.15 7.51
CA TYR A 52 -4.62 -1.48 8.10
C TYR A 52 -3.68 -2.45 7.38
N ILE A 53 -2.86 -3.19 8.12
CA ILE A 53 -1.90 -4.16 7.58
C ILE A 53 -2.07 -5.52 8.26
N ALA A 54 -2.10 -6.60 7.47
CA ALA A 54 -1.98 -7.98 7.94
C ALA A 54 -0.76 -8.64 7.30
N GLN A 55 0.13 -9.22 8.12
CA GLN A 55 1.33 -9.93 7.64
C GLN A 55 1.68 -11.09 8.58
N PRO A 56 2.44 -12.11 8.16
CA PRO A 56 2.69 -13.30 8.98
C PRO A 56 3.52 -13.06 10.25
N GLY A 57 4.42 -12.07 10.23
CA GLY A 57 5.49 -11.91 11.21
C GLY A 57 6.65 -12.88 10.99
N GLY A 58 7.73 -12.70 11.73
CA GLY A 58 8.92 -13.55 11.68
C GLY A 58 10.14 -12.91 11.00
N SER A 59 10.12 -11.58 10.78
CA SER A 59 11.31 -10.84 10.36
C SER A 59 12.23 -10.62 11.55
N VAL A 60 13.55 -10.67 11.33
CA VAL A 60 14.54 -10.23 12.34
C VAL A 60 14.36 -8.74 12.68
N ARG A 61 13.69 -7.99 11.80
CA ARG A 61 13.44 -6.54 11.93
C ARG A 61 11.96 -6.21 12.13
N ASP A 62 11.17 -7.12 12.70
CA ASP A 62 9.75 -6.84 12.97
C ASP A 62 9.57 -5.60 13.86
N GLU A 63 10.49 -5.32 14.80
CA GLU A 63 10.46 -4.10 15.63
C GLU A 63 10.52 -2.81 14.78
N ASP A 64 11.39 -2.75 13.76
CA ASP A 64 11.49 -1.60 12.86
C ASP A 64 10.20 -1.40 12.05
N VAL A 65 9.57 -2.51 11.65
CA VAL A 65 8.32 -2.54 10.88
C VAL A 65 7.13 -2.08 11.74
N ILE A 66 7.04 -2.56 12.98
CA ILE A 66 6.01 -2.14 13.96
C ILE A 66 6.15 -0.66 14.24
N LYS A 67 7.37 -0.19 14.52
CA LYS A 67 7.65 1.22 14.80
C LYS A 67 7.20 2.13 13.65
N ALA A 68 7.48 1.74 12.40
CA ALA A 68 7.01 2.50 11.24
C ALA A 68 5.47 2.53 11.14
N CYS A 69 4.78 1.45 11.53
CA CYS A 69 3.32 1.46 11.57
C CYS A 69 2.79 2.42 12.63
N ASP A 70 3.37 2.40 13.83
CA ASP A 70 3.00 3.29 14.93
C ASP A 70 3.22 4.77 14.56
N GLU A 71 4.35 5.09 13.92
CA GLU A 71 4.67 6.45 13.45
C GLU A 71 3.63 7.00 12.46
N HIS A 72 3.04 6.13 11.62
CA HIS A 72 2.02 6.51 10.62
C HIS A 72 0.58 6.28 11.07
N GLY A 73 0.38 5.78 12.29
CA GLY A 73 -0.94 5.40 12.82
C GLY A 73 -1.62 4.32 11.98
N ILE A 74 -0.86 3.30 11.59
CA ILE A 74 -1.33 2.12 10.84
C ILE A 74 -1.56 0.99 11.83
N ALA A 75 -2.76 0.42 11.83
CA ALA A 75 -3.04 -0.78 12.62
C ALA A 75 -2.42 -2.00 11.93
N MET A 76 -1.52 -2.72 12.60
CA MET A 76 -0.88 -3.92 12.08
C MET A 76 -1.26 -5.17 12.91
N VAL A 77 -1.49 -6.29 12.22
CA VAL A 77 -1.71 -7.61 12.83
C VAL A 77 -0.71 -8.62 12.28
N PHE A 78 -0.15 -9.43 13.19
CA PHE A 78 0.61 -10.63 12.84
C PHE A 78 -0.32 -11.84 12.75
N THR A 79 -0.33 -12.51 11.59
CA THR A 79 -1.23 -13.64 11.34
C THR A 79 -0.62 -15.00 11.71
N GLY A 80 0.71 -15.10 11.75
CA GLY A 80 1.41 -16.39 11.92
C GLY A 80 1.24 -17.37 10.74
N LEU A 81 0.61 -16.93 9.64
CA LEU A 81 0.28 -17.78 8.49
C LEU A 81 0.90 -17.22 7.21
N ARG A 82 1.79 -18.00 6.57
CA ARG A 82 2.33 -17.67 5.24
C ARG A 82 1.45 -18.25 4.14
N LEU A 83 1.23 -17.48 3.07
CA LEU A 83 0.27 -17.80 1.99
C LEU A 83 0.94 -17.94 0.62
N PHE A 84 2.03 -18.69 0.54
CA PHE A 84 2.70 -18.96 -0.72
C PHE A 84 1.87 -19.84 -1.66
N HIS A 85 1.84 -19.46 -2.93
CA HIS A 85 1.23 -20.21 -4.02
C HIS A 85 2.19 -20.17 -5.22
N HIS A 86 2.47 -21.32 -5.82
CA HIS A 86 3.44 -21.49 -6.91
C HIS A 86 2.74 -21.80 -8.23
#